data_AF-E6WL98-F1
#
_entry.id   AF-E6WL98-F1
#
_cell.length_a   1.000
_cell.length_b   1.000
_cell.length_c   1.000
_cell.angle_alpha   90.00
_cell.angle_beta   90.00
_cell.angle_gamma   90.00
#
_symmetry.space_group_name_H-M   'P 1'
#
loop_
_entity.id
_entity.type
_entity.pdbx_description
1 polymer ?
#
loop_
_entity_poly.entity_id
_entity_poly.type
_entity_poly.pdbx_seq_one_letter_code
_entity_poly.pdbx_strand_id
1 'polypeptide(L)'
;MKNNFDDKMADIMIGEAVTALLDEDVAISWAALTDRLRSAIENETDEDRIRAGLRAIEEVRREMHIRAGKKTGVASAAGLPEQKLH
;
A
#
# COMPACT_ATOMS: atom_id res chain seq x y z
N MET A 1 23.20 -9.82 5.36
CA MET A 1 21.89 -9.99 6.04
C MET A 1 21.28 -8.64 6.43
N LYS A 2 21.22 -7.64 5.52
CA LYS A 2 20.68 -6.30 5.83
C LYS A 2 19.20 -6.12 5.50
N ASN A 3 18.63 -6.94 4.60
CA ASN A 3 17.22 -6.80 4.19
C ASN A 3 16.21 -7.00 5.34
N ASN A 4 16.47 -7.87 6.32
CA ASN A 4 15.48 -8.22 7.34
C ASN A 4 15.20 -7.10 8.36
N PHE A 5 16.13 -6.17 8.56
CA PHE A 5 15.92 -5.07 9.50
C PHE A 5 15.06 -3.99 8.85
N ASP A 6 15.45 -3.54 7.65
CA ASP A 6 14.71 -2.54 6.89
C ASP A 6 13.29 -3.03 6.53
N ASP A 7 13.13 -4.31 6.22
CA ASP A 7 11.81 -4.92 5.95
C ASP A 7 10.91 -4.84 7.19
N LYS A 8 11.41 -5.27 8.35
CA LYS A 8 10.65 -5.20 9.61
C LYS A 8 10.36 -3.77 10.04
N MET A 9 11.31 -2.86 9.83
CA MET A 9 11.10 -1.45 10.14
C MET A 9 10.04 -0.84 9.21
N ALA A 10 10.02 -1.22 7.93
CA ALA A 10 8.96 -0.82 7.01
C ALA A 10 7.58 -1.34 7.46
N ASP A 11 7.49 -2.61 7.87
CA ASP A 11 6.26 -3.17 8.44
C ASP A 11 5.78 -2.40 9.68
N ILE A 12 6.70 -2.07 10.59
CA ILE A 12 6.42 -1.27 11.79
C ILE A 12 5.89 0.10 11.38
N MET A 13 6.54 0.79 10.45
CA MET A 13 6.13 2.12 10.01
C MET A 13 4.75 2.11 9.32
N ILE A 14 4.43 1.05 8.58
CA ILE A 14 3.07 0.85 8.03
C ILE A 14 2.07 0.70 9.18
N GLY A 15 2.38 -0.12 10.19
CA GLY A 15 1.53 -0.30 11.37
C GLY A 15 1.32 1.00 12.15
N GLU A 16 2.38 1.78 12.37
CA GLU A 16 2.32 3.10 13.02
C GLU A 16 1.43 4.07 12.23
N ALA A 17 1.62 4.16 10.91
CA ALA A 17 0.81 5.03 10.06
C ALA A 17 -0.66 4.61 10.02
N VAL A 18 -0.96 3.31 9.96
CA VAL A 18 -2.35 2.80 10.04
C VAL A 18 -2.97 3.11 11.40
N THR A 19 -2.23 2.91 12.48
CA THR A 19 -2.73 3.19 13.84
C THR A 19 -3.03 4.68 14.01
N ALA A 20 -2.15 5.56 13.52
CA ALA A 20 -2.39 6.99 13.56
C ALA A 20 -3.64 7.41 12.78
N LEU A 21 -3.90 6.81 11.61
CA LEU A 21 -5.12 7.07 10.86
C LEU A 21 -6.38 6.61 11.60
N LEU A 22 -6.31 5.49 12.32
CA LEU A 22 -7.41 5.01 13.17
C LEU A 22 -7.65 5.94 14.35
N ASP A 23 -6.60 6.38 15.03
CA ASP A 23 -6.68 7.30 16.18
C ASP A 23 -7.24 8.67 15.78
N GLU A 24 -6.97 9.11 14.55
CA GLU A 24 -7.46 10.37 13.98
C GLU A 24 -8.88 10.24 13.36
N ASP A 25 -9.52 9.06 13.42
CA ASP A 25 -10.80 8.73 12.79
C ASP A 25 -10.83 9.04 11.27
N VAL A 26 -9.67 8.90 10.62
CA VAL A 26 -9.50 9.13 9.19
C VAL A 26 -9.77 7.83 8.43
N ALA A 27 -10.56 7.92 7.37
CA ALA A 27 -10.81 6.79 6.48
C ALA A 27 -9.49 6.24 5.90
N ILE A 28 -9.20 4.97 6.19
CA ILE A 28 -7.99 4.31 5.69
C ILE A 28 -8.12 4.07 4.18
N SER A 29 -7.30 4.78 3.42
CA SER A 29 -7.17 4.62 1.97
C SER A 29 -5.70 4.55 1.56
N TRP A 30 -5.42 4.05 0.35
CA TRP A 30 -4.05 4.03 -0.19
C TRP A 30 -3.40 5.42 -0.20
N ALA A 31 -4.19 6.45 -0.53
CA ALA A 31 -3.74 7.84 -0.52
C ALA A 31 -3.42 8.31 0.91
N ALA A 32 -4.37 8.15 1.84
CA ALA A 32 -4.19 8.56 3.23
C ALA A 32 -2.99 7.85 3.89
N LEU A 33 -2.81 6.55 3.64
CA LEU A 33 -1.66 5.79 4.15
C LEU A 33 -0.34 6.30 3.57
N THR A 34 -0.29 6.55 2.25
CA THR A 34 0.92 7.06 1.59
C THR A 34 1.28 8.46 2.10
N ASP A 35 0.29 9.33 2.28
CA ASP A 35 0.50 10.68 2.77
C ASP A 35 0.95 10.68 4.24
N ARG A 36 0.38 9.79 5.07
CA ARG A 36 0.80 9.63 6.47
C ARG A 36 2.25 9.15 6.59
N LEU A 37 2.64 8.17 5.78
CA LEU A 37 4.02 7.70 5.71
C LEU A 37 5.00 8.78 5.25
N ARG A 38 4.61 9.61 4.26
CA ARG A 38 5.42 10.75 3.80
C ARG A 38 5.61 11.79 4.89
N SER A 39 4.54 12.16 5.58
CA SER A 39 4.60 13.09 6.71
C SER A 39 5.49 12.55 7.84
N ALA A 40 5.45 11.24 8.10
CA ALA A 40 6.28 10.61 9.13
C ALA A 40 7.79 10.71 8.85
N ILE A 41 8.22 10.73 7.59
CA ILE A 41 9.65 10.84 7.23
C ILE A 41 10.12 12.26 6.93
N GLU A 42 9.22 13.23 6.77
CA GLU A 42 9.57 14.60 6.35
C GLU A 42 10.45 15.33 7.36
N ASN A 43 10.25 15.07 8.66
CA ASN A 43 11.02 15.66 9.76
C ASN A 43 11.80 14.59 10.56
N GLU A 44 11.90 13.37 10.02
CA GLU A 44 12.65 12.29 10.66
C GLU A 44 14.15 12.55 10.52
N THR A 45 14.91 12.18 11.55
CA THR A 45 16.38 12.34 11.59
C THR A 45 17.10 11.00 11.62
N ASP A 46 16.40 9.94 12.00
CA ASP A 46 16.92 8.57 11.95
C ASP A 46 16.97 8.08 10.49
N GLU A 47 18.18 7.91 9.96
CA GLU A 47 18.42 7.43 8.60
C GLU A 47 17.80 6.04 8.33
N ASP A 48 17.73 5.18 9.33
CA ASP A 48 17.14 3.85 9.19
C ASP A 48 15.62 3.96 9.07
N ARG A 49 14.98 4.85 9.85
CA ARG A 49 13.55 5.14 9.71
C ARG A 49 13.21 5.85 8.41
N ILE A 50 14.05 6.78 7.94
CA ILE A 50 13.86 7.40 6.62
C ILE A 50 13.88 6.33 5.52
N ARG A 51 14.90 5.45 5.53
CA ARG A 51 15.04 4.37 4.55
C ARG A 51 13.86 3.39 4.60
N ALA A 52 13.46 2.98 5.79
CA ALA A 52 12.31 2.11 5.99
C ALA A 52 11.00 2.76 5.56
N GLY A 53 10.80 4.06 5.82
CA GLY A 53 9.60 4.77 5.42
C GLY A 53 9.48 4.95 3.92
N LEU A 54 10.59 5.24 3.23
CA LEU A 54 10.63 5.24 1.77
C LEU A 54 10.29 3.86 1.20
N ARG A 55 10.78 2.79 1.83
CA ARG A 55 10.46 1.41 1.44
C ARG A 55 8.98 1.07 1.65
N ALA A 56 8.42 1.44 2.79
CA ALA A 56 7.00 1.29 3.10
C ALA A 56 6.12 2.01 2.06
N ILE A 57 6.48 3.24 1.68
CA ILE A 57 5.77 4.00 0.63
C ILE A 57 5.78 3.23 -0.70
N GLU A 58 6.92 2.69 -1.09
CA GLU A 58 7.06 1.95 -2.34
C GLU A 58 6.25 0.63 -2.32
N GLU A 59 6.24 -0.06 -1.19
CA GLU A 59 5.44 -1.28 -1.01
C GLU A 59 3.94 -1.00 -1.14
N VAL A 60 3.44 0.02 -0.44
CA VAL A 60 2.04 0.45 -0.51
C VAL A 60 1.64 0.79 -1.95
N ARG A 61 2.50 1.51 -2.68
CA ARG A 61 2.27 1.86 -4.09
C ARG A 61 2.25 0.65 -5.01
N ARG A 62 3.16 -0.30 -4.79
CA ARG A 62 3.23 -1.55 -5.56
C ARG A 62 1.96 -2.37 -5.36
N GLU A 63 1.54 -2.56 -4.12
CA GLU A 63 0.32 -3.31 -3.80
C GLU A 63 -0.94 -2.64 -4.37
N MET A 64 -1.01 -1.30 -4.31
CA MET A 64 -2.07 -0.54 -4.97
C MET A 64 -2.13 -0.84 -6.48
N HIS A 65 -1.00 -0.82 -7.18
CA HIS A 65 -0.93 -1.11 -8.62
C HIS A 65 -1.32 -2.55 -8.94
N ILE A 66 -0.81 -3.52 -8.17
CA ILE A 66 -1.14 -4.94 -8.32
C ILE A 66 -2.66 -5.16 -8.18
N ARG A 67 -3.28 -4.52 -7.18
CA ARG A 67 -4.72 -4.64 -6.94
C ARG A 67 -5.56 -3.91 -7.99
N ALA A 68 -5.09 -2.77 -8.50
CA ALA A 68 -5.74 -2.07 -9.61
C ALA A 68 -5.72 -2.91 -10.90
N GLY A 69 -4.59 -3.54 -11.23
CA GLY A 69 -4.46 -4.44 -12.39
C GLY A 69 -5.29 -5.73 -12.26
N LYS A 70 -5.48 -6.24 -11.04
CA LYS A 70 -6.40 -7.36 -10.78
C LYS A 70 -7.86 -6.97 -10.98
N LYS A 71 -8.25 -5.73 -10.65
CA LYS A 71 -9.62 -5.21 -10.89
C LYS A 71 -9.99 -5.19 -12.38
N THR A 72 -9.02 -4.96 -13.26
CA THR A 72 -9.22 -4.98 -14.73
C THR A 72 -9.28 -6.39 -15.33
N GLY A 73 -8.72 -7.40 -14.66
CA GLY A 73 -8.68 -8.79 -15.17
C GLY A 73 -9.99 -9.59 -14.99
N VAL A 74 -10.88 -9.17 -14.08
CA VAL A 74 -12.13 -9.88 -13.78
C VAL A 74 -13.30 -9.41 -14.65
N ALA A 75 -13.21 -8.23 -15.29
CA ALA A 75 -14.27 -7.69 -16.14
C ALA A 75 -14.41 -8.40 -17.50
N SER A 76 -13.44 -9.22 -17.92
CA SER A 76 -13.44 -9.88 -19.24
C SER A 76 -13.98 -11.32 -19.26
N ALA A 77 -14.51 -11.84 -18.13
CA ALA A 77 -15.00 -13.23 -18.03
C ALA A 77 -16.53 -13.36 -17.89
N ALA A 78 -17.29 -12.31 -18.20
CA ALA A 78 -18.75 -12.33 -18.18
C ALA A 78 -19.32 -11.83 -19.51
N GLY A 79 -19.42 -12.72 -20.51
CA GLY A 79 -20.20 -12.42 -21.70
C GLY A 79 -19.80 -13.20 -22.95
N LEU A 80 -20.21 -14.46 -23.05
CA LEU A 80 -20.50 -15.08 -24.35
C LEU A 80 -21.90 -15.69 -24.25
N PRO A 81 -22.89 -15.17 -24.99
CA PRO A 81 -24.25 -15.71 -24.96
C PRO A 81 -24.28 -17.03 -25.74
N GLU A 82 -25.02 -18.00 -25.18
CA GLU A 82 -25.37 -19.25 -25.83
C GLU A 82 -26.11 -18.96 -27.14
N GLN A 83 -25.45 -19.11 -28.28
CA GLN A 83 -26.12 -19.18 -29.57
C GLN A 83 -26.74 -20.58 -29.73
N LYS A 84 -27.99 -20.73 -29.29
CA LYS A 84 -28.92 -21.67 -29.91
C LYS A 84 -29.45 -21.03 -31.19
N LEU A 85 -29.22 -21.66 -32.34
CA LEU A 85 -30.22 -21.64 -33.41
C LEU A 85 -30.02 -22.80 -34.39
N HIS A 86 -31.08 -23.62 -34.45
CA HIS A 86 -31.63 -24.44 -35.55
C HIS A 86 -30.73 -24.91 -36.69
#